data_AF-A0A3P7DM80-F1
#
_entry.id   AF-A0A3P7DM80-F1
#
_cell.length_a   1.000
_cell.length_b   1.000
_cell.length_c   1.000
_cell.angle_alpha   90.00
_cell.angle_beta   90.00
_cell.angle_gamma   90.00
#
_symmetry.space_group_name_H-M   'P 1'
#
loop_
_entity.id
_entity.type
_entity.pdbx_description
1 polymer ?
#
loop_
_entity_poly.entity_id
_entity_poly.type
_entity_poly.pdbx_seq_one_letter_code
_entity_poly.pdbx_strand_id
1 'polypeptide(L)'
;MNSGTILLIIWWIQLFYTFGRKCIPDDFQYEYTECDNNGERWRVAVPKMNNLECNDEVPLPIRGVNCSFTCGAGMYLDIVTQRCQLCPKGTYSLGDGIRYDVFDEIPPNFEVENVNILPERNIDTNMEAIEDCPIRKGWIVRNAELIYVPSPCLSKFTYNVDLIRPGYVEYVYRLPRNNRALIFNVNVRNDKCRSYRDEMKQLMGNNLKKKGSSEEGNDWYRDRIELKSGHNVISWTVMSYRLDAFYNNDVITISHIDVYGT
;
A
#
# COMPACT_ATOMS: atom_id res chain seq x y z
N MET A 1 -68.95 -7.10 24.06
CA MET A 1 -67.49 -7.36 24.09
C MET A 1 -66.94 -6.85 25.41
N ASN A 2 -66.39 -7.75 26.22
CA ASN A 2 -66.06 -7.48 27.62
C ASN A 2 -64.85 -6.53 27.72
N SER A 3 -64.99 -5.44 28.46
CA SER A 3 -63.93 -4.43 28.68
C SER A 3 -62.64 -5.06 29.25
N GLY A 4 -62.77 -6.16 30.02
CA GLY A 4 -61.63 -6.91 30.56
C GLY A 4 -60.77 -7.64 29.52
N THR A 5 -61.33 -8.08 28.39
CA THR A 5 -60.54 -8.72 27.31
C THR A 5 -59.70 -7.73 26.52
N ILE A 6 -60.15 -6.46 26.42
CA ILE A 6 -59.41 -5.40 25.71
C ILE A 6 -58.20 -4.96 26.55
N LEU A 7 -58.35 -4.82 27.87
CA LEU A 7 -57.24 -4.47 28.76
C LEU A 7 -56.13 -5.53 28.80
N LEU A 8 -56.47 -6.82 28.78
CA LEU A 8 -55.49 -7.91 28.73
C LEU A 8 -54.69 -7.93 27.42
N ILE A 9 -55.35 -7.66 26.28
CA ILE A 9 -54.69 -7.58 24.97
C ILE A 9 -53.78 -6.35 24.89
N ILE A 10 -54.21 -5.19 25.41
CA ILE A 10 -53.38 -3.99 25.47
C ILE A 10 -52.16 -4.20 26.38
N TRP A 11 -52.30 -4.92 27.49
CA TRP A 11 -51.18 -5.24 28.38
C TRP A 11 -50.17 -6.21 27.74
N TRP A 12 -50.64 -7.19 26.95
CA TRP A 12 -49.77 -8.07 26.17
C TRP A 12 -49.06 -7.35 25.03
N ILE A 13 -49.72 -6.41 24.35
CA ILE A 13 -49.09 -5.58 23.31
C ILE A 13 -48.03 -4.66 23.93
N GLN A 14 -48.29 -4.08 25.11
CA GLN A 14 -47.29 -3.29 25.85
C GLN A 14 -46.09 -4.14 26.33
N LEU A 15 -46.30 -5.42 26.65
CA LEU A 15 -45.23 -6.37 26.98
C LEU A 15 -44.38 -6.77 25.76
N PHE A 16 -44.95 -6.80 24.56
CA PHE A 16 -44.18 -7.03 23.32
C PHE A 16 -43.45 -5.79 22.82
N TYR A 17 -43.97 -4.58 23.07
CA TYR A 17 -43.32 -3.32 22.67
C TYR A 17 -42.16 -2.88 23.58
N THR A 18 -41.93 -3.57 24.70
CA THR A 18 -40.82 -3.26 25.62
C THR A 18 -39.58 -4.15 25.42
N PHE A 19 -39.63 -5.14 24.53
CA PHE A 19 -38.45 -5.92 24.14
C PHE A 19 -37.84 -5.35 22.85
N GLY A 20 -37.06 -4.29 23.02
CA GLY A 20 -36.09 -3.90 22.00
C GLY A 20 -35.15 -5.04 21.63
N ARG A 21 -34.63 -5.03 20.41
CA ARG A 21 -33.66 -6.03 19.98
C ARG A 21 -32.44 -6.00 20.91
N LYS A 22 -32.16 -7.14 21.54
CA LYS A 22 -30.91 -7.36 22.27
C LYS A 22 -29.81 -7.64 21.27
N CYS A 23 -28.76 -6.83 21.28
CA CYS A 23 -27.63 -7.05 20.41
C CYS A 23 -26.79 -8.23 20.90
N ILE A 24 -26.42 -9.11 19.97
CA ILE A 24 -25.56 -10.26 20.22
C ILE A 24 -24.15 -9.97 19.68
N PRO A 25 -23.10 -10.68 20.16
CA PRO A 25 -21.73 -10.47 19.69
C PRO A 25 -21.59 -10.53 18.16
N ASP A 26 -22.39 -11.36 17.49
CA ASP A 26 -22.41 -11.49 16.03
C ASP A 26 -22.97 -10.27 15.29
N ASP A 27 -23.67 -9.35 15.96
CA ASP A 27 -24.12 -8.08 15.36
C ASP A 27 -22.95 -7.09 15.16
N PHE A 28 -21.79 -7.37 15.78
CA PHE A 28 -20.61 -6.52 15.74
C PHE A 28 -19.44 -7.17 15.00
N GLN A 29 -18.64 -6.34 14.34
CA GLN A 29 -17.27 -6.64 13.98
C GLN A 29 -16.33 -5.87 14.92
N TYR A 30 -15.10 -6.33 15.08
CA TYR A 30 -14.13 -5.63 15.91
C TYR A 30 -13.10 -4.94 15.04
N GLU A 31 -12.73 -3.72 15.43
CA GLU A 31 -11.69 -2.93 14.78
C GLU A 31 -10.77 -2.33 15.84
N TYR A 32 -9.55 -2.00 15.44
CA TYR A 32 -8.64 -1.22 16.27
C TYR A 32 -8.83 0.27 15.98
N THR A 33 -8.84 1.09 17.01
CA THR A 33 -8.70 2.54 16.85
C THR A 33 -7.33 2.89 16.29
N GLU A 34 -7.20 4.10 15.79
CA GLU A 34 -5.90 4.73 15.57
C GLU A 34 -5.07 4.76 16.87
N CYS A 35 -3.77 4.82 16.70
CA CYS A 35 -2.79 4.89 17.78
C CYS A 35 -2.77 6.29 18.38
N ASP A 36 -2.78 6.37 19.70
CA ASP A 36 -2.46 7.62 20.39
C ASP A 36 -0.94 7.89 20.37
N ASN A 37 -0.55 9.04 20.93
CA ASN A 37 0.86 9.46 21.01
C ASN A 37 1.74 8.51 21.84
N ASN A 38 1.15 7.64 22.68
CA ASN A 38 1.87 6.65 23.48
C ASN A 38 1.92 5.28 22.78
N GLY A 39 1.39 5.16 21.56
CA GLY A 39 1.28 3.91 20.83
C GLY A 39 0.21 2.97 21.40
N GLU A 40 -0.72 3.50 22.19
CA GLU A 40 -1.86 2.76 22.70
C GLU A 40 -3.02 2.85 21.71
N ARG A 41 -3.80 1.78 21.64
CA ARG A 41 -5.01 1.69 20.82
C ARG A 41 -6.04 0.83 21.52
N TRP A 42 -7.29 0.94 21.10
CA TRP A 42 -8.41 0.19 21.66
C TRP A 42 -9.01 -0.73 20.63
N ARG A 43 -9.41 -1.92 21.03
CA ARG A 43 -10.29 -2.77 20.25
C ARG A 43 -11.72 -2.38 20.54
N VAL A 44 -12.43 -1.89 19.54
CA VAL A 44 -13.81 -1.42 19.64
C VAL A 44 -14.75 -2.33 18.86
N ALA A 45 -16.00 -2.42 19.31
CA ALA A 45 -17.06 -3.08 18.58
C ALA A 45 -17.72 -2.09 17.61
N VAL A 46 -17.76 -2.46 16.33
CA VAL A 46 -18.35 -1.69 15.23
C VAL A 46 -19.59 -2.44 14.74
N PRO A 47 -20.78 -1.81 14.67
CA PRO A 47 -21.97 -2.46 14.14
C PRO A 47 -21.78 -2.93 12.69
N LYS A 48 -22.15 -4.16 12.38
CA LYS A 48 -22.14 -4.65 10.99
C LYS A 48 -23.24 -4.03 10.12
N MET A 49 -24.30 -3.52 10.75
CA MET A 49 -25.42 -2.87 10.08
C MET A 49 -25.52 -1.42 10.56
N ASN A 50 -25.60 -0.48 9.62
CA ASN A 50 -25.63 0.96 9.92
C ASN A 50 -26.83 1.39 10.78
N ASN A 51 -27.93 0.63 10.76
CA ASN A 51 -29.17 0.89 11.49
C ASN A 51 -29.37 -0.08 12.68
N LEU A 52 -28.29 -0.67 13.18
CA LEU A 52 -28.36 -1.51 14.37
C LEU A 52 -28.69 -0.63 15.59
N GLU A 53 -29.91 -0.76 16.09
CA GLU A 53 -30.33 -0.17 17.35
C GLU A 53 -30.25 -1.23 18.46
N CYS A 54 -29.36 -1.01 19.42
CA CYS A 54 -29.18 -1.86 20.59
C CYS A 54 -29.86 -1.21 21.80
N ASN A 55 -30.85 -1.89 22.38
CA ASN A 55 -31.47 -1.42 23.63
C ASN A 55 -30.71 -1.88 24.90
N ASP A 56 -29.75 -2.78 24.73
CA ASP A 56 -28.83 -3.28 25.77
C ASP A 56 -27.41 -2.69 25.58
N GLU A 57 -26.53 -2.89 26.56
CA GLU A 57 -25.14 -2.41 26.52
C GLU A 57 -24.33 -3.02 25.36
N VAL A 58 -23.65 -2.15 24.60
CA VAL A 58 -22.71 -2.49 23.54
C VAL A 58 -21.41 -3.04 24.17
N PRO A 59 -20.71 -4.02 23.54
CA PRO A 59 -19.45 -4.54 24.08
C PRO A 59 -18.44 -3.42 24.36
N LEU A 60 -17.95 -3.38 25.60
CA LEU A 60 -17.00 -2.35 26.03
C LEU A 60 -15.67 -2.43 25.26
N PRO A 61 -15.05 -1.29 24.92
CA PRO A 61 -13.71 -1.27 24.35
C PRO A 61 -12.71 -1.94 25.28
N ILE A 62 -11.82 -2.77 24.70
CA ILE A 62 -10.73 -3.40 25.45
C ILE A 62 -9.43 -2.82 24.94
N ARG A 63 -8.47 -2.59 25.85
CA ARG A 63 -7.13 -2.15 25.47
C ARG A 63 -6.52 -3.12 24.45
N GLY A 64 -6.03 -2.54 23.36
CA GLY A 64 -5.37 -3.25 22.28
C GLY A 64 -3.92 -3.62 22.59
N VAL A 65 -3.32 -4.47 21.76
CA VAL A 65 -1.85 -4.58 21.71
C VAL A 65 -1.25 -3.26 21.22
N ASN A 66 -0.06 -2.91 21.74
CA ASN A 66 0.65 -1.70 21.37
C ASN A 66 0.87 -1.62 19.84
N CYS A 67 0.88 -0.42 19.27
CA CYS A 67 1.03 -0.23 17.83
C CYS A 67 2.38 -0.70 17.26
N SER A 68 3.42 -0.75 18.09
CA SER A 68 4.72 -1.33 17.71
C SER A 68 4.73 -2.87 17.70
N PHE A 69 3.67 -3.51 18.22
CA PHE A 69 3.55 -4.96 18.22
C PHE A 69 3.22 -5.47 16.82
N THR A 70 4.03 -6.43 16.37
CA THR A 70 3.90 -7.06 15.05
C THR A 70 4.01 -8.56 15.20
N CYS A 71 3.24 -9.28 14.39
CA CYS A 71 3.37 -10.73 14.28
C CYS A 71 4.54 -11.10 13.37
N GLY A 72 5.11 -12.29 13.58
CA GLY A 72 6.12 -12.82 12.67
C GLY A 72 5.54 -13.15 11.29
N ALA A 73 6.41 -13.31 10.31
CA ALA A 73 6.02 -13.73 8.97
C ALA A 73 5.26 -15.09 9.01
N GLY A 74 4.22 -15.21 8.18
CA GLY A 74 3.30 -16.35 8.19
C GLY A 74 2.28 -16.33 9.34
N MET A 75 2.21 -15.25 10.13
CA MET A 75 1.21 -15.06 11.18
C MET A 75 0.43 -13.76 10.98
N TYR A 76 -0.80 -13.74 11.49
CA TYR A 76 -1.65 -12.55 11.56
C TYR A 76 -2.07 -12.27 13.01
N LEU A 77 -2.35 -11.00 13.31
CA LEU A 77 -2.89 -10.61 14.61
C LEU A 77 -4.40 -10.88 14.61
N ASP A 78 -4.83 -11.87 15.39
CA ASP A 78 -6.24 -12.15 15.58
C ASP A 78 -6.86 -11.11 16.52
N ILE A 79 -7.81 -10.32 16.01
CA ILE A 79 -8.39 -9.18 16.74
C ILE A 79 -9.20 -9.61 17.97
N VAL A 80 -9.78 -10.81 17.94
CA VAL A 80 -10.64 -11.33 19.01
C VAL A 80 -9.80 -11.77 20.21
N THR A 81 -8.73 -12.52 19.94
CA THR A 81 -7.82 -13.08 20.94
C THR A 81 -6.66 -12.16 21.28
N GLN A 82 -6.40 -11.16 20.44
CA GLN A 82 -5.25 -10.24 20.51
C GLN A 82 -3.89 -10.98 20.52
N ARG A 83 -3.81 -12.09 19.78
CA ARG A 83 -2.60 -12.93 19.69
C ARG A 83 -2.26 -13.21 18.23
N CYS A 84 -0.99 -13.46 17.98
CA CYS A 84 -0.55 -13.93 16.67
C CYS A 84 -1.02 -15.38 16.45
N GLN A 85 -1.67 -15.60 15.32
CA GLN A 85 -2.11 -16.91 14.85
C GLN A 85 -1.50 -17.19 13.48
N LEU A 86 -1.31 -18.46 13.15
CA LEU A 86 -0.80 -18.85 11.84
C LEU A 86 -1.80 -18.47 10.75
N CYS A 87 -1.30 -17.94 9.64
CA CYS A 87 -2.12 -17.68 8.46
C CYS A 87 -2.84 -18.97 8.00
N PRO A 88 -4.13 -18.88 7.62
CA PRO A 88 -4.84 -19.98 7.00
C PRO A 88 -4.11 -20.54 5.78
N LYS A 89 -4.37 -21.80 5.43
CA LYS A 89 -3.78 -22.41 4.24
C LYS A 89 -4.10 -21.58 3.00
N GLY A 90 -3.08 -21.31 2.18
CA GLY A 90 -3.22 -20.53 0.96
C GLY A 90 -3.06 -19.02 1.16
N THR A 91 -2.86 -18.53 2.39
CA THR A 91 -2.55 -17.13 2.66
C THR A 91 -1.18 -16.99 3.32
N TYR A 92 -0.58 -15.81 3.17
CA TYR A 92 0.70 -15.49 3.77
C TYR A 92 0.71 -14.02 4.19
N SER A 93 1.18 -13.76 5.41
CA SER A 93 1.41 -12.42 5.93
C SER A 93 2.90 -12.17 6.02
N LEU A 94 3.37 -10.99 5.61
CA LEU A 94 4.76 -10.59 5.83
C LEU A 94 5.04 -10.25 7.31
N GLY A 95 4.01 -10.14 8.15
CA GLY A 95 4.14 -9.75 9.56
C GLY A 95 4.09 -8.23 9.70
N ASP A 96 5.25 -7.59 9.77
CA ASP A 96 5.44 -6.14 9.89
C ASP A 96 5.66 -5.45 8.54
N GLY A 97 5.15 -6.06 7.48
CA GLY A 97 5.32 -5.55 6.14
C GLY A 97 4.05 -5.65 5.31
N ILE A 98 4.03 -4.83 4.27
CA ILE A 98 2.95 -4.75 3.29
C ILE A 98 3.51 -5.22 1.95
N ARG A 99 2.76 -6.07 1.26
CA ARG A 99 3.05 -6.52 -0.10
C ARG A 99 2.08 -5.89 -1.08
N TYR A 100 2.62 -5.40 -2.19
CA TYR A 100 1.88 -4.98 -3.37
C TYR A 100 2.28 -5.92 -4.52
N ASP A 101 1.47 -6.94 -4.79
CA ASP A 101 1.67 -7.95 -5.84
C ASP A 101 0.47 -8.11 -6.77
N VAL A 102 -0.63 -7.41 -6.49
CA VAL A 102 -1.83 -7.34 -7.32
C VAL A 102 -2.02 -5.89 -7.74
N PHE A 103 -1.81 -5.62 -9.04
CA PHE A 103 -1.96 -4.29 -9.62
C PHE A 103 -3.15 -4.28 -10.57
N ASP A 104 -4.36 -4.10 -10.07
CA ASP A 104 -5.52 -3.82 -10.95
C ASP A 104 -5.58 -2.33 -11.34
N GLU A 105 -5.15 -1.48 -10.42
CA GLU A 105 -4.94 -0.05 -10.57
C GLU A 105 -3.70 0.40 -9.77
N ILE A 106 -3.30 1.67 -9.91
CA ILE A 106 -2.23 2.22 -9.10
C ILE A 106 -2.72 2.31 -7.65
N PRO A 107 -2.03 1.73 -6.65
CA PRO A 107 -2.53 1.71 -5.28
C PRO A 107 -2.60 3.12 -4.67
N PRO A 108 -3.46 3.38 -3.67
CA PRO A 108 -3.78 4.74 -3.18
C PRO A 108 -2.61 5.58 -2.68
N ASN A 109 -1.56 4.95 -2.14
CA ASN A 109 -0.39 5.63 -1.60
C ASN A 109 0.73 5.81 -2.64
N PHE A 110 0.44 5.50 -3.90
CA PHE A 110 1.35 5.63 -5.01
C PHE A 110 0.92 6.72 -5.97
N GLU A 111 1.90 7.40 -6.54
CA GLU A 111 1.70 8.47 -7.51
C GLU A 111 2.57 8.23 -8.75
N VAL A 112 2.01 8.50 -9.93
CA VAL A 112 2.73 8.49 -11.20
C VAL A 112 2.85 9.93 -11.70
N GLU A 113 4.08 10.34 -11.96
CA GLU A 113 4.42 11.65 -12.52
C GLU A 113 5.21 11.44 -13.82
N ASN A 114 4.79 12.08 -14.91
CA ASN A 114 5.51 12.08 -16.19
C ASN A 114 5.95 13.52 -16.49
N VAL A 115 7.26 13.76 -16.52
CA VAL A 115 7.85 15.09 -16.68
C VAL A 115 8.62 15.16 -17.99
N ASN A 116 8.34 16.16 -18.82
CA ASN A 116 9.17 16.45 -19.97
C ASN A 116 10.48 17.09 -19.49
N ILE A 117 11.60 16.45 -19.82
CA ILE A 117 12.96 16.87 -19.44
C ILE A 117 13.71 17.56 -20.59
N LEU A 118 13.08 17.70 -21.75
CA LEU A 118 13.63 18.53 -22.82
C LEU A 118 13.39 20.01 -22.45
N PRO A 119 14.43 20.86 -22.47
CA PRO A 119 14.22 22.28 -22.23
C PRO A 119 13.27 22.81 -23.29
N GLU A 120 12.27 23.59 -22.86
CA GLU A 120 11.29 24.27 -23.70
C GLU A 120 12.00 24.80 -24.94
N ARG A 121 11.81 24.13 -26.07
CA ARG A 121 12.30 24.65 -27.33
C ARG A 121 11.43 25.87 -27.60
N ASN A 122 12.05 27.03 -27.76
CA ASN A 122 11.40 28.21 -28.32
C ASN A 122 10.85 27.82 -29.70
N ILE A 123 9.59 27.40 -29.78
CA ILE A 123 8.94 27.00 -31.04
C ILE A 123 7.97 28.11 -31.42
N ASP A 124 8.51 29.12 -32.08
CA ASP A 124 7.82 29.79 -33.18
C ASP A 124 7.71 28.76 -34.31
N THR A 125 6.61 28.01 -34.40
CA THR A 125 6.11 27.38 -35.65
C THR A 125 4.90 26.48 -35.36
N ASN A 126 3.88 26.59 -36.22
CA ASN A 126 2.67 25.79 -36.29
C ASN A 126 2.93 24.27 -36.45
N MET A 127 3.33 23.58 -35.39
CA MET A 127 3.21 22.13 -35.29
C MET A 127 2.12 21.81 -34.27
N GLU A 128 1.15 21.00 -34.70
CA GLU A 128 0.08 20.43 -33.87
C GLU A 128 0.63 20.02 -32.51
N ALA A 129 -0.05 20.42 -31.44
CA ALA A 129 0.35 20.20 -30.06
C ALA A 129 0.73 18.72 -29.84
N ILE A 130 2.02 18.42 -29.94
CA ILE A 130 2.55 17.13 -29.52
C ILE A 130 2.31 17.11 -28.01
N GLU A 131 1.41 16.22 -27.56
CA GLU A 131 1.14 16.02 -26.14
C GLU A 131 2.48 15.85 -25.41
N ASP A 132 2.80 16.82 -24.53
CA ASP A 132 4.16 17.02 -24.02
C ASP A 132 4.69 15.76 -23.28
N CYS A 133 3.76 15.01 -22.68
CA CYS A 133 3.90 13.63 -22.25
C CYS A 133 2.59 12.86 -22.52
N PRO A 134 2.60 11.77 -23.32
CA PRO A 134 1.37 11.07 -23.66
C PRO A 134 0.74 10.37 -22.44
N ILE A 135 -0.58 10.51 -22.26
CA ILE A 135 -1.31 10.04 -21.06
C ILE A 135 -1.20 8.52 -20.83
N ARG A 136 -1.08 7.71 -21.90
CA ARG A 136 -1.02 6.24 -21.83
C ARG A 136 0.41 5.68 -21.87
N LYS A 137 1.38 6.49 -21.45
CA LYS A 137 2.81 6.15 -21.46
C LYS A 137 3.42 6.44 -20.09
N GLY A 138 4.62 5.92 -19.84
CA GLY A 138 5.24 5.92 -18.52
C GLY A 138 4.82 4.70 -17.69
N TRP A 139 4.86 4.83 -16.37
CA TRP A 139 4.35 3.82 -15.46
C TRP A 139 2.83 3.69 -15.57
N ILE A 140 2.36 2.49 -15.89
CA ILE A 140 0.94 2.17 -15.97
C ILE A 140 0.70 0.77 -15.41
N VAL A 141 -0.56 0.49 -15.09
CA VAL A 141 -1.03 -0.86 -14.84
C VAL A 141 -1.64 -1.40 -16.12
N ARG A 142 -1.22 -2.62 -16.52
CA ARG A 142 -1.81 -3.33 -17.66
C ARG A 142 -1.76 -4.83 -17.41
N ASN A 143 -2.90 -5.51 -17.56
CA ASN A 143 -3.03 -6.95 -17.36
C ASN A 143 -2.57 -7.42 -15.97
N ALA A 144 -3.00 -6.73 -14.90
CA ALA A 144 -2.62 -7.01 -13.52
C ALA A 144 -1.13 -6.79 -13.18
N GLU A 145 -0.35 -6.18 -14.08
CA GLU A 145 1.08 -5.92 -13.89
C GLU A 145 1.39 -4.42 -13.89
N LEU A 146 2.29 -4.00 -12.99
CA LEU A 146 2.90 -2.67 -13.03
C LEU A 146 4.04 -2.66 -14.05
N ILE A 147 3.89 -1.87 -15.12
CA ILE A 147 4.83 -1.83 -16.23
C ILE A 147 5.23 -0.39 -16.59
N TYR A 148 6.41 -0.22 -17.17
CA TYR A 148 6.81 1.04 -17.78
C TYR A 148 6.68 0.95 -19.30
N VAL A 149 5.79 1.75 -19.88
CA VAL A 149 5.69 1.90 -21.33
C VAL A 149 6.59 3.06 -21.78
N PRO A 150 7.56 2.83 -22.67
CA PRO A 150 8.49 3.86 -23.13
C PRO A 150 7.79 5.14 -23.59
N SER A 151 8.27 6.27 -23.07
CA SER A 151 7.78 7.61 -23.34
C SER A 151 8.98 8.57 -23.50
N PRO A 152 8.82 9.71 -24.20
CA PRO A 152 9.85 10.73 -24.26
C PRO A 152 10.09 11.45 -22.92
N CYS A 153 9.30 11.14 -21.90
CA CYS A 153 9.32 11.79 -20.61
C CYS A 153 10.06 10.98 -19.56
N LEU A 154 10.55 11.69 -18.55
CA LEU A 154 10.96 11.09 -17.28
C LEU A 154 9.69 10.61 -16.58
N SER A 155 9.56 9.31 -16.37
CA SER A 155 8.43 8.74 -15.61
C SER A 155 8.89 8.37 -14.22
N LYS A 156 8.18 8.84 -13.21
CA LYS A 156 8.46 8.64 -11.80
C LYS A 156 7.25 8.01 -11.14
N PHE A 157 7.44 6.83 -10.56
CA PHE A 157 6.46 6.14 -9.72
C PHE A 157 6.91 6.28 -8.28
N THR A 158 6.08 6.88 -7.43
CA THR A 158 6.44 7.28 -6.06
C THR A 158 5.55 6.57 -5.06
N TYR A 159 6.12 6.10 -3.96
CA TYR A 159 5.40 5.56 -2.81
C TYR A 159 5.77 6.35 -1.56
N ASN A 160 4.74 6.83 -0.85
CA ASN A 160 4.89 7.52 0.42
C ASN A 160 4.50 6.59 1.57
N VAL A 161 5.38 6.41 2.56
CA VAL A 161 5.15 5.48 3.67
C VAL A 161 5.79 5.97 4.96
N ASP A 162 5.08 5.78 6.07
CA ASP A 162 5.60 6.00 7.43
C ASP A 162 5.94 4.65 8.07
N LEU A 163 7.18 4.49 8.54
CA LEU A 163 7.64 3.28 9.21
C LEU A 163 7.72 3.49 10.73
N ILE A 164 7.11 2.61 11.50
CA ILE A 164 7.19 2.62 12.97
C ILE A 164 8.61 2.28 13.43
N ARG A 165 9.33 1.44 12.67
CA ARG A 165 10.71 1.01 12.97
C ARG A 165 11.58 0.99 11.71
N PRO A 166 12.92 1.04 11.83
CA PRO A 166 13.78 0.83 10.67
C PRO A 166 13.45 -0.48 9.96
N GLY A 167 13.45 -0.46 8.64
CA GLY A 167 13.03 -1.56 7.80
C GLY A 167 13.61 -1.42 6.41
N TYR A 168 12.94 -1.97 5.39
CA TYR A 168 13.44 -1.92 4.01
C TYR A 168 12.31 -2.03 3.00
N VAL A 169 12.54 -1.51 1.80
CA VAL A 169 11.75 -1.85 0.61
C VAL A 169 12.51 -2.90 -0.19
N GLU A 170 11.81 -3.93 -0.62
CA GLU A 170 12.29 -4.94 -1.54
C GLU A 170 11.33 -5.01 -2.73
N TYR A 171 11.87 -5.03 -3.94
CA TYR A 171 11.05 -5.10 -5.14
C TYR A 171 11.67 -6.05 -6.15
N VAL A 172 10.81 -6.78 -6.85
CA VAL A 172 11.20 -7.74 -7.87
C VAL A 172 10.75 -7.23 -9.23
N TYR A 173 11.70 -7.10 -10.15
CA TYR A 173 11.49 -6.47 -11.44
C TYR A 173 12.24 -7.19 -12.57
N ARG A 174 11.72 -7.07 -13.78
CA ARG A 174 12.37 -7.51 -15.01
C ARG A 174 12.68 -6.30 -15.86
N LEU A 175 13.86 -6.29 -16.47
CA LEU A 175 14.22 -5.30 -17.48
C LEU A 175 14.03 -5.90 -18.88
N PRO A 176 13.76 -5.09 -19.91
CA PRO A 176 13.76 -5.58 -21.27
C PRO A 176 15.16 -6.03 -21.70
N ARG A 177 15.24 -7.00 -22.60
CA ARG A 177 16.50 -7.57 -23.11
C ARG A 177 17.40 -6.49 -23.70
N ASN A 178 16.81 -5.50 -24.37
CA ASN A 178 17.51 -4.32 -24.85
C ASN A 178 17.23 -3.11 -23.95
N ASN A 179 17.93 -3.04 -22.82
CA ASN A 179 17.82 -1.96 -21.85
C ASN A 179 18.91 -0.88 -21.98
N ARG A 180 19.78 -0.93 -23.00
CA ARG A 180 20.91 0.02 -23.13
C ARG A 180 20.47 1.48 -23.23
N ALA A 181 19.31 1.71 -23.82
CA ALA A 181 18.70 3.03 -23.97
C ALA A 181 17.86 3.49 -22.76
N LEU A 182 17.77 2.65 -21.72
CA LEU A 182 17.00 2.93 -20.51
C LEU A 182 17.92 3.31 -19.36
N ILE A 183 17.49 4.30 -18.59
CA ILE A 183 18.03 4.59 -17.27
C ILE A 183 16.92 4.31 -16.27
N PHE A 184 17.09 3.26 -15.48
CA PHE A 184 16.20 2.90 -14.37
C PHE A 184 16.91 3.16 -13.05
N ASN A 185 16.36 4.05 -12.24
CA ASN A 185 16.91 4.44 -10.95
C ASN A 185 15.86 4.34 -9.86
N VAL A 186 16.28 3.95 -8.66
CA VAL A 186 15.43 3.99 -7.47
C VAL A 186 16.10 4.86 -6.43
N ASN A 187 15.37 5.86 -5.95
CA ASN A 187 15.84 6.81 -4.95
C ASN A 187 14.91 6.78 -3.74
N VAL A 188 15.48 6.87 -2.55
CA VAL A 188 14.74 6.98 -1.29
C VAL A 188 15.10 8.29 -0.63
N ARG A 189 14.09 9.04 -0.19
CA ARG A 189 14.23 10.31 0.53
C ARG A 189 13.47 10.28 1.85
N ASN A 190 13.90 11.07 2.80
CA ASN A 190 13.15 11.33 4.03
C ASN A 190 12.30 12.62 3.93
N ASP A 191 11.62 12.94 5.04
CA ASP A 191 10.94 14.20 5.34
C ASP A 191 11.71 15.48 4.98
N LYS A 192 13.05 15.45 5.01
CA LYS A 192 13.94 16.57 4.67
C LYS A 192 14.42 16.56 3.21
N CYS A 193 13.78 15.77 2.34
CA CYS A 193 14.16 15.56 0.95
C CYS A 193 15.61 15.09 0.75
N ARG A 194 16.24 14.51 1.78
CA ARG A 194 17.61 14.00 1.69
C ARG A 194 17.61 12.57 1.17
N SER A 195 18.34 12.36 0.08
CA SER A 195 18.50 11.06 -0.56
C SER A 195 19.45 10.18 0.25
N TYR A 196 18.98 8.98 0.66
CA TYR A 196 19.80 8.03 1.43
C TYR A 196 21.03 7.57 0.66
N ARG A 197 20.94 7.50 -0.67
CA ARG A 197 22.09 7.18 -1.52
C ARG A 197 23.18 8.24 -1.41
N ASP A 198 22.81 9.51 -1.34
CA ASP A 198 23.79 10.60 -1.28
C ASP A 198 24.37 10.74 0.14
N GLU A 199 23.59 10.40 1.19
CA GLU A 199 24.12 10.24 2.56
C GLU A 199 25.13 9.08 2.64
N MET A 200 24.79 7.92 2.08
CA MET A 200 25.67 6.74 2.10
C MET A 200 26.95 6.96 1.28
N LYS A 201 26.87 7.67 0.15
CA LYS A 201 28.05 8.06 -0.64
C LYS A 201 28.99 8.99 0.14
N GLN A 202 28.45 9.91 0.94
CA GLN A 202 29.26 10.77 1.81
C GLN A 202 29.97 9.96 2.89
N LEU A 203 29.33 8.92 3.43
CA LEU A 203 29.89 8.07 4.49
C LEU A 203 30.89 7.03 3.98
N MET A 204 30.62 6.40 2.82
CA MET A 204 31.36 5.21 2.36
C MET A 204 32.20 5.42 1.08
N GLY A 205 32.22 6.64 0.53
CA GLY A 205 32.88 6.92 -0.74
C GLY A 205 32.23 6.21 -1.93
N ASN A 206 32.79 6.35 -3.13
CA ASN A 206 32.20 5.89 -4.42
C ASN A 206 32.02 4.36 -4.57
N ASN A 207 32.22 3.55 -3.52
CA ASN A 207 32.24 2.09 -3.57
C ASN A 207 30.87 1.40 -3.42
N LEU A 208 29.76 2.13 -3.59
CA LEU A 208 28.42 1.55 -3.60
C LEU A 208 28.15 0.81 -4.92
N LYS A 209 28.61 -0.44 -5.01
CA LYS A 209 28.15 -1.38 -6.05
C LYS A 209 26.71 -1.78 -5.73
N LYS A 210 25.79 -1.51 -6.66
CA LYS A 210 24.38 -1.93 -6.60
C LYS A 210 24.36 -3.46 -6.55
N LYS A 211 24.02 -4.04 -5.40
CA LYS A 211 24.01 -5.48 -5.17
C LYS A 211 22.62 -6.03 -5.52
N GLY A 212 22.27 -6.01 -6.80
CA GLY A 212 21.10 -6.75 -7.27
C GLY A 212 21.49 -8.21 -7.39
N SER A 213 20.95 -9.08 -6.54
CA SER A 213 21.09 -10.52 -6.74
C SER A 213 20.11 -10.93 -7.83
N SER A 214 20.62 -11.36 -8.98
CA SER A 214 19.84 -12.20 -9.88
C SER A 214 19.62 -13.52 -9.14
N GLU A 215 18.37 -13.92 -8.93
CA GLU A 215 18.08 -15.30 -8.54
C GLU A 215 18.48 -16.18 -9.73
N GLU A 216 19.48 -17.05 -9.53
CA GLU A 216 20.14 -17.84 -10.58
C GLU A 216 19.11 -18.53 -11.48
N GLY A 217 19.04 -18.11 -12.75
CA GLY A 217 18.26 -18.75 -13.80
C GLY A 217 16.98 -18.03 -14.23
N ASN A 218 16.60 -16.91 -13.61
CA ASN A 218 15.40 -16.16 -13.99
C ASN A 218 15.74 -14.73 -14.45
N ASP A 219 15.03 -14.20 -15.46
CA ASP A 219 15.20 -12.84 -16.00
C ASP A 219 14.80 -11.73 -14.99
N TRP A 220 14.47 -12.12 -13.76
CA TRP A 220 14.01 -11.25 -12.68
C TRP A 220 15.16 -10.87 -11.74
N TYR A 221 15.16 -9.61 -11.37
CA TYR A 221 16.08 -9.01 -10.41
C TYR A 221 15.33 -8.72 -9.12
N ARG A 222 16.01 -8.91 -8.00
CA ARG A 222 15.55 -8.50 -6.67
C ARG A 222 16.49 -7.45 -6.13
N ASP A 223 15.97 -6.27 -5.81
CA ASP A 223 16.72 -5.18 -5.17
C ASP A 223 16.09 -4.85 -3.83
N ARG A 224 16.95 -4.59 -2.83
CA ARG A 224 16.57 -4.19 -1.48
C ARG A 224 17.22 -2.85 -1.13
N ILE A 225 16.45 -1.96 -0.50
CA ILE A 225 16.94 -0.66 -0.02
C ILE A 225 16.47 -0.45 1.42
N GLU A 226 17.44 -0.22 2.31
CA GLU A 226 17.18 0.08 3.72
C GLU A 226 16.42 1.41 3.89
N LEU A 227 15.47 1.41 4.82
CA LEU A 227 14.61 2.53 5.16
C LEU A 227 14.77 2.89 6.64
N LYS A 228 14.62 4.17 6.98
CA LYS A 228 14.67 4.63 8.37
C LYS A 228 13.26 4.66 8.96
N SER A 229 13.14 4.61 10.28
CA SER A 229 11.88 4.91 10.95
C SER A 229 11.39 6.34 10.63
N GLY A 230 10.08 6.54 10.57
CA GLY A 230 9.42 7.77 10.17
C GLY A 230 9.09 7.79 8.68
N HIS A 231 8.95 8.98 8.13
CA HIS A 231 8.50 9.19 6.75
C HIS A 231 9.59 8.86 5.72
N ASN A 232 9.24 8.04 4.73
CA ASN A 232 10.08 7.70 3.59
C ASN A 232 9.31 7.87 2.28
N VAL A 233 9.99 8.44 1.29
CA VAL A 233 9.51 8.59 -0.08
C VAL A 233 10.39 7.76 -0.99
N ILE A 234 9.82 6.70 -1.57
CA ILE A 234 10.53 5.81 -2.50
C ILE A 234 10.10 6.16 -3.92
N SER A 235 11.05 6.37 -4.82
CA SER A 235 10.76 6.75 -6.21
C SER A 235 11.50 5.86 -7.20
N TRP A 236 10.74 5.16 -8.04
CA TRP A 236 11.21 4.43 -9.22
C TRP A 236 11.12 5.34 -10.44
N THR A 237 12.28 5.77 -10.93
CA THR A 237 12.39 6.70 -12.03
C THR A 237 12.96 6.01 -13.26
N VAL A 238 12.29 6.17 -14.39
CA VAL A 238 12.71 5.65 -15.69
C VAL A 238 12.75 6.78 -16.71
N MET A 239 13.82 6.84 -17.47
CA MET A 239 13.89 7.62 -18.71
C MET A 239 14.41 6.74 -19.84
N SER A 240 13.91 7.03 -21.04
CA SER A 240 14.35 6.41 -22.28
C SER A 240 14.77 7.48 -23.26
N TYR A 241 15.94 7.33 -23.88
CA TYR A 241 16.44 8.28 -24.88
C TYR A 241 16.42 7.70 -26.31
N ARG A 242 15.95 6.46 -26.50
CA ARG A 242 15.70 5.85 -27.82
C ARG A 242 14.42 5.03 -27.82
N LEU A 243 13.32 5.62 -28.29
CA LEU A 243 11.99 5.01 -28.29
C LEU A 243 11.83 3.91 -29.35
N ASP A 244 12.64 3.96 -30.41
CA ASP A 244 12.68 3.00 -31.53
C ASP A 244 13.20 1.61 -31.12
N ALA A 245 13.89 1.52 -29.98
CA ALA A 245 14.60 0.31 -29.55
C ALA A 245 13.73 -0.73 -28.82
N PHE A 246 12.47 -0.42 -28.52
CA PHE A 246 11.58 -1.32 -27.77
C PHE A 246 10.68 -2.12 -28.72
N TYR A 247 10.87 -3.43 -28.73
CA TYR A 247 9.90 -4.35 -29.31
C TYR A 247 8.61 -4.27 -28.49
N ASN A 248 7.47 -4.05 -29.15
CA ASN A 248 6.15 -4.05 -28.50
C ASN A 248 6.02 -5.35 -27.69
N ASN A 249 6.07 -5.22 -26.35
CA ASN A 249 5.88 -6.24 -25.29
C ASN A 249 7.11 -6.56 -24.42
N ASP A 250 8.32 -6.13 -24.77
CA ASP A 250 9.47 -6.26 -23.85
C ASP A 250 9.72 -4.92 -23.14
N VAL A 251 9.18 -4.80 -21.93
CA VAL A 251 9.17 -3.57 -21.12
C VAL A 251 9.68 -3.84 -19.71
N ILE A 252 9.93 -2.79 -18.93
CA ILE A 252 10.18 -2.97 -17.49
C ILE A 252 8.87 -3.40 -16.85
N THR A 253 8.94 -4.46 -16.04
CA THR A 253 7.81 -4.96 -15.26
C THR A 253 8.25 -5.05 -13.79
N ILE A 254 7.42 -4.60 -12.87
CA ILE A 254 7.57 -4.84 -11.44
C ILE A 254 6.52 -5.88 -11.04
N SER A 255 6.97 -7.03 -10.54
CA SER A 255 6.09 -8.12 -10.12
C SER A 255 5.48 -7.85 -8.74
N HIS A 256 6.31 -7.43 -7.79
CA HIS A 256 5.83 -7.08 -6.46
C HIS A 256 6.78 -6.11 -5.76
N ILE A 257 6.22 -5.41 -4.78
CA ILE A 257 6.92 -4.49 -3.88
C ILE A 257 6.54 -4.88 -2.45
N ASP A 258 7.53 -5.23 -1.65
CA ASP A 258 7.40 -5.48 -0.22
C ASP A 258 8.03 -4.32 0.55
N VAL A 259 7.32 -3.83 1.56
CA VAL A 259 7.82 -2.77 2.44
C VAL A 259 7.72 -3.28 3.87
N TYR A 260 8.84 -3.35 4.57
CA TYR A 260 8.95 -3.81 5.95
C TYR A 260 9.23 -2.65 6.90
N GLY A 261 8.76 -2.78 8.15
CA GLY A 261 8.92 -1.79 9.22
C GLY A 261 7.70 -0.88 9.42
N THR A 262 6.58 -1.20 8.77
CA THR A 262 5.29 -0.50 8.91
C THR A 262 4.64 -0.80 10.25
#